data_AF-X0T533-F1
#
_entry.id   AF-X0T533-F1
#
_cell.length_a   1.000
_cell.length_b   1.000
_cell.length_c   1.000
_cell.angle_alpha   90.00
_cell.angle_beta   90.00
_cell.angle_gamma   90.00
#
_symmetry.space_group_name_H-M   'P 1'
#
loop_
_entity.id
_entity.type
_entity.pdbx_description
1 polymer ?
#
loop_
_entity_poly.entity_id
_entity_poly.type
_entity_poly.pdbx_seq_one_letter_code
_entity_poly.pdbx_strand_id
1 'polypeptide(L)'
;MALVKTAIDGTEIEVERDRWVRDVARELGIKIPTLCHHPALEPYGECRLCVVEATKGKWNLADHLLRPAHPRGAMAIDVFLGGRGELPPDHGWAAPSKPNEADAAAPRQPIRTLSRARRKGNFEEIVKSYSRQAACAEARRCLRCDLEI
;
A
#
# COMPACT_ATOMS: atom_id res chain seq x y z
N MET A 1 5.30 4.18 -35.47
CA MET A 1 5.62 3.80 -34.08
C MET A 1 6.79 4.66 -33.63
N ALA A 2 6.69 5.36 -32.50
CA ALA A 2 7.72 6.30 -32.05
C ALA A 2 8.70 5.59 -31.10
N LEU A 3 9.98 5.55 -31.48
CA LEU A 3 11.07 5.04 -30.65
C LEU A 3 11.45 6.09 -29.60
N VAL A 4 11.69 5.62 -28.37
CA VAL A 4 12.08 6.44 -27.24
C VAL A 4 13.38 5.88 -26.66
N LYS A 5 14.37 6.75 -26.46
CA LYS A 5 15.59 6.41 -25.73
C LYS A 5 15.31 6.37 -24.24
N THR A 6 15.52 5.22 -23.62
CA THR A 6 15.40 5.01 -22.17
C THR A 6 16.61 4.24 -21.65
N ALA A 7 16.75 4.11 -20.33
CA ALA A 7 17.79 3.30 -19.73
C ALA A 7 17.19 2.42 -18.64
N ILE A 8 17.55 1.14 -18.62
CA ILE A 8 17.18 0.17 -17.58
C ILE A 8 18.49 -0.34 -16.96
N ASP A 9 18.64 -0.19 -15.64
CA ASP A 9 19.85 -0.59 -14.89
C ASP A 9 21.16 -0.05 -15.51
N GLY A 10 21.13 1.17 -16.05
CA GLY A 10 22.27 1.83 -16.70
C GLY A 10 22.54 1.41 -18.15
N THR A 11 21.76 0.47 -18.70
CA THR A 11 21.85 0.07 -20.11
C THR A 11 20.94 0.95 -20.96
N GLU A 12 21.50 1.73 -21.88
CA GLU A 12 20.74 2.55 -22.83
C GLU A 12 20.07 1.68 -23.88
N ILE A 13 18.76 1.89 -24.08
CA ILE A 13 17.94 1.14 -25.02
C ILE A 13 17.00 2.07 -25.79
N GLU A 14 16.69 1.68 -27.02
CA GLU A 14 15.62 2.28 -27.81
C GLU A 14 14.40 1.36 -27.79
N VAL A 15 13.29 1.85 -27.23
CA VAL A 15 12.06 1.07 -27.07
C VAL A 15 10.88 1.78 -27.69
N GLU A 16 9.91 1.01 -28.13
CA GLU A 16 8.62 1.55 -28.57
C GLU A 16 7.85 2.10 -27.37
N ARG A 17 7.19 3.26 -27.56
CA ARG A 17 6.50 4.00 -26.49
C ARG A 17 5.42 3.20 -25.74
N ASP A 18 4.76 2.25 -26.40
CA ASP A 18 3.59 1.54 -25.86
C ASP A 18 3.92 0.16 -25.25
N ARG A 19 5.20 -0.07 -24.95
CA ARG A 19 5.66 -1.34 -24.39
C ARG A 19 5.77 -1.34 -22.87
N TRP A 20 5.43 -2.47 -22.27
CA TRP A 20 5.57 -2.69 -20.84
C TRP A 20 7.04 -2.83 -20.43
N VAL A 21 7.43 -2.14 -19.35
CA VAL A 21 8.78 -2.16 -18.80
C VAL A 21 9.27 -3.59 -18.52
N ARG A 22 8.40 -4.47 -18.01
CA ARG A 22 8.75 -5.87 -17.76
C ARG A 22 9.14 -6.63 -19.02
N ASP A 23 8.42 -6.42 -20.12
CA ASP A 23 8.68 -7.19 -21.33
C ASP A 23 10.00 -6.76 -21.97
N VAL A 24 10.33 -5.46 -21.87
CA VAL A 24 11.65 -4.92 -22.25
C VAL A 24 12.76 -5.43 -21.32
N ALA A 25 12.52 -5.43 -20.00
CA ALA A 25 13.49 -5.96 -19.03
C ALA A 25 13.80 -7.44 -19.29
N ARG A 26 12.79 -8.24 -19.69
CA ARG A 26 12.96 -9.65 -20.05
C ARG A 26 13.85 -9.83 -21.28
N GLU A 27 13.77 -8.94 -22.27
CA GLU A 27 14.63 -8.96 -23.46
C GLU A 27 16.10 -8.66 -23.12
N LEU A 28 16.32 -7.86 -22.08
CA LEU A 28 17.65 -7.58 -21.52
C LEU A 28 18.15 -8.69 -20.58
N GLY A 29 17.39 -9.77 -20.39
CA GLY A 29 17.71 -10.84 -19.45
C GLY A 29 17.45 -10.50 -17.97
N ILE A 30 16.84 -9.35 -17.69
CA ILE A 30 16.46 -8.93 -16.34
C ILE A 30 15.14 -9.58 -15.96
N LYS A 31 15.18 -10.52 -15.02
CA LYS A 31 13.99 -11.26 -14.57
C LYS A 31 13.27 -10.52 -13.45
N ILE A 32 12.19 -9.81 -13.81
CA ILE A 32 11.29 -9.19 -12.83
C ILE A 32 10.24 -10.23 -12.38
N PRO A 33 10.10 -10.50 -11.07
CA PRO A 33 9.13 -11.47 -10.58
C PRO A 33 7.70 -10.98 -10.80
N THR A 34 6.84 -11.88 -11.31
CA THR A 34 5.42 -11.60 -11.52
C THR A 34 4.58 -12.79 -11.08
N LEU A 35 3.42 -12.52 -10.49
CA LEU A 35 2.44 -13.54 -10.14
C LEU A 35 1.10 -13.33 -10.85
N CYS A 36 0.65 -12.08 -10.99
CA CYS A 36 -0.63 -11.75 -11.63
C CYS A 36 -0.53 -11.49 -13.14
N HIS A 37 0.63 -11.67 -13.78
CA HIS A 37 0.77 -11.41 -15.20
C HIS A 37 0.86 -12.71 -16.01
N HIS A 38 0.07 -12.77 -17.07
CA HIS A 38 0.10 -13.84 -18.06
C HIS A 38 -0.15 -13.26 -19.46
N PRO A 39 0.55 -13.71 -20.52
CA PRO A 39 0.43 -13.14 -21.88
C PRO A 39 -0.94 -13.33 -22.52
N ALA A 40 -1.71 -14.32 -22.08
CA ALA A 40 -3.08 -14.56 -22.56
C ALA A 40 -4.16 -13.80 -21.77
N LEU A 41 -3.79 -13.00 -20.77
CA LEU A 41 -4.72 -12.27 -19.90
C LEU A 41 -4.44 -10.77 -19.94
N GLU A 42 -5.47 -9.97 -19.66
CA GLU A 42 -5.30 -8.53 -19.48
C GLU A 42 -4.48 -8.22 -18.22
N PRO A 43 -3.63 -7.18 -18.23
CA PRO A 43 -2.82 -6.80 -17.08
C PRO A 43 -3.67 -6.27 -15.90
N TYR A 44 -3.53 -6.88 -14.71
CA TYR A 44 -4.39 -6.57 -13.55
C TYR A 44 -3.67 -5.94 -12.33
N GLY A 45 -2.34 -6.09 -12.20
CA GLY A 45 -1.52 -5.31 -11.26
C GLY A 45 -1.65 -5.59 -9.75
N GLU A 46 -2.43 -6.59 -9.31
CA GLU A 46 -2.69 -6.82 -7.88
C GLU A 46 -1.50 -7.35 -7.07
N CYS A 47 -0.63 -8.17 -7.67
CA CYS A 47 0.43 -8.83 -6.89
C CYS A 47 1.52 -7.88 -6.40
N ARG A 48 1.69 -6.71 -7.05
CA ARG A 48 2.72 -5.69 -6.77
C ARG A 48 4.16 -6.21 -6.65
N LEU A 49 4.45 -7.40 -7.18
CA LEU A 49 5.79 -7.99 -7.16
C LEU A 49 6.74 -7.37 -8.18
N CYS A 50 6.20 -6.82 -9.27
CA CYS A 50 6.97 -6.25 -10.38
C CYS A 50 7.11 -4.72 -10.31
N VAL A 51 7.10 -4.14 -9.11
CA VAL A 51 7.31 -2.70 -8.93
C VAL A 51 8.79 -2.40 -9.17
N VAL A 52 9.06 -1.35 -9.95
CA VAL A 52 10.40 -0.87 -10.28
C VAL A 52 10.52 0.62 -9.96
N GLU A 53 11.73 1.07 -9.66
CA GLU A 53 12.03 2.47 -9.43
C GLU A 53 12.32 3.19 -10.76
N ALA A 54 11.76 4.39 -10.93
CA ALA A 54 12.02 5.23 -12.10
C ALA A 54 12.85 6.46 -11.69
N THR A 55 14.06 6.58 -12.24
CA THR A 55 15.04 7.63 -11.88
C THR A 55 14.88 8.93 -12.67
N LYS A 56 14.39 8.88 -13.92
CA LYS A 56 14.13 10.10 -14.74
C LYS A 56 12.68 10.53 -14.65
N GLY A 57 12.39 11.24 -13.56
CA GLY A 57 11.13 11.88 -13.23
C GLY A 57 11.21 12.21 -11.75
N LYS A 58 10.81 13.40 -11.32
CA LYS A 58 10.93 13.88 -9.94
C LYS A 58 10.17 12.97 -8.95
N TRP A 59 10.76 11.84 -8.57
CA TRP A 59 10.28 10.90 -7.58
C TRP A 59 11.45 10.53 -6.68
N ASN A 60 11.90 11.52 -5.91
CA ASN A 60 12.87 11.27 -4.85
C ASN A 60 12.16 10.49 -3.74
N LEU A 61 12.42 9.18 -3.65
CA LEU A 61 11.98 8.36 -2.52
C LEU A 61 12.51 8.93 -1.19
N ALA A 62 13.68 9.58 -1.22
CA ALA A 62 14.28 10.28 -0.08
C ALA A 62 13.49 11.50 0.40
N ASP A 63 12.76 12.20 -0.47
CA ASP A 63 11.90 13.33 -0.05
C ASP A 63 10.60 12.86 0.63
N HIS A 64 10.25 11.57 0.48
CA HIS A 64 8.99 10.99 0.98
C HIS A 64 9.11 10.28 2.33
N LEU A 65 10.31 9.86 2.75
CA LEU A 65 10.53 9.21 4.06
C LEU A 65 10.52 10.19 5.24
N LEU A 66 10.69 11.50 4.99
CA LEU A 66 10.73 12.53 6.03
C LEU A 66 9.42 13.32 6.21
N ARG A 67 8.35 13.01 5.45
CA ARG A 67 7.07 13.73 5.57
C ARG A 67 5.90 12.75 5.72
N PRO A 68 5.08 12.86 6.78
CA PRO A 68 3.90 12.01 6.92
C PRO A 68 2.97 12.30 5.75
N ALA A 69 2.72 11.28 4.92
CA ALA A 69 1.70 11.26 3.87
C ALA A 69 1.50 12.60 3.12
N HIS A 70 2.44 12.97 2.23
CA HIS A 70 2.22 14.13 1.36
C HIS A 70 0.95 13.90 0.50
N PRO A 71 0.04 14.88 0.38
CA PRO A 71 -1.24 14.75 -0.34
C PRO A 71 -1.14 14.40 -1.82
N ARG A 72 0.08 14.30 -2.39
CA ARG A 72 0.30 14.08 -3.82
C ARG A 72 -0.34 12.79 -4.34
N GLY A 73 -0.38 11.74 -3.53
CA GLY A 73 -1.07 10.49 -3.89
C GLY A 73 -2.58 10.71 -4.05
N ALA A 74 -3.20 11.34 -3.05
CA ALA A 74 -4.63 11.65 -3.08
C ALA A 74 -4.98 12.69 -4.16
N MET A 75 -4.11 13.66 -4.43
CA MET A 75 -4.27 14.61 -5.54
C MET A 75 -4.15 13.92 -6.91
N ALA A 76 -3.21 13.00 -7.09
CA ALA A 76 -3.07 12.24 -8.33
C ALA A 76 -4.27 11.32 -8.58
N ILE A 77 -4.80 10.71 -7.52
CA ILE A 77 -6.04 9.92 -7.57
C ILE A 77 -7.23 10.82 -7.94
N ASP A 78 -7.36 12.00 -7.33
CA ASP A 78 -8.42 12.95 -7.64
C ASP A 78 -8.36 13.38 -9.12
N VAL A 79 -7.19 13.77 -9.63
CA VAL A 79 -6.99 14.09 -11.05
C VAL A 79 -7.33 12.91 -11.96
N PHE A 80 -6.93 11.69 -11.60
CA PHE A 80 -7.26 10.48 -12.36
C PHE A 80 -8.76 10.21 -12.40
N LEU A 81 -9.48 10.49 -11.32
CA LEU A 81 -10.94 10.37 -11.23
C LEU A 81 -11.70 11.57 -11.86
N GLY A 82 -10.99 12.49 -12.53
CA GLY A 82 -11.58 13.66 -13.20
C GLY A 82 -11.75 14.90 -12.31
N GLY A 83 -11.18 14.88 -11.11
CA GLY A 83 -11.09 16.03 -10.20
C GLY A 83 -9.97 17.00 -10.57
N ARG A 84 -9.83 18.09 -9.78
CA ARG A 84 -8.87 19.18 -10.03
C ARG A 84 -7.52 18.99 -9.31
N GLY A 85 -7.37 17.92 -8.54
CA GLY A 85 -6.23 17.73 -7.64
C GLY A 85 -6.29 18.64 -6.42
N GLU A 86 -7.45 19.21 -6.11
CA GLU A 86 -7.67 20.09 -4.96
C GLU A 86 -8.22 19.24 -3.82
N LEU A 87 -7.36 18.90 -2.86
CA LEU A 87 -7.84 18.27 -1.64
C LEU A 87 -8.45 19.31 -0.70
N PRO A 88 -9.49 18.95 0.07
CA PRO A 88 -10.02 19.83 1.09
C PRO A 88 -8.89 20.31 2.03
N PRO A 89 -8.93 21.58 2.47
CA PRO A 89 -8.01 22.05 3.51
C PRO A 89 -8.16 21.17 4.75
N ASP A 90 -7.03 20.86 5.38
CA ASP A 90 -6.90 19.94 6.52
C ASP A 90 -8.12 20.08 7.45
N HIS A 91 -8.98 19.06 7.50
CA HIS A 91 -10.21 19.07 8.31
C HIS A 91 -9.91 18.90 9.82
N GLY A 92 -8.78 19.45 10.29
CA GLY A 92 -8.29 19.26 11.65
C GLY A 92 -7.81 17.83 11.92
N TRP A 93 -7.58 17.01 10.88
CA TRP A 93 -6.97 15.70 11.06
C TRP A 93 -5.45 15.87 11.25
N ALA A 94 -5.03 16.05 12.49
CA ALA A 94 -3.64 15.83 12.84
C ALA A 94 -3.36 14.33 12.72
N ALA A 95 -2.45 13.94 11.82
CA ALA A 95 -1.92 12.59 11.85
C ALA A 95 -1.45 12.30 13.28
N PRO A 96 -1.89 11.19 13.91
CA PRO A 96 -1.47 10.88 15.26
C PRO A 96 0.07 10.85 15.29
N SER A 97 0.66 11.40 16.35
CA SER A 97 2.10 11.29 16.57
C SER A 97 2.52 9.83 16.45
N LYS A 98 3.69 9.56 15.85
CA LYS A 98 4.25 8.21 15.80
C LYS A 98 4.12 7.59 17.20
N PRO A 99 3.43 6.45 17.35
CA PRO A 99 3.21 5.86 18.66
C PRO A 99 4.56 5.60 19.33
N ASN A 100 4.65 5.86 20.62
CA ASN A 100 5.87 5.63 21.38
C ASN A 100 5.99 4.13 21.74
N GLU A 101 7.11 3.75 22.35
CA GLU A 101 7.38 2.35 22.73
C GLU A 101 6.37 1.81 23.75
N ALA A 102 5.81 2.68 24.60
CA ALA A 102 4.77 2.33 25.56
C ALA A 102 3.41 2.04 24.88
N ASP A 103 3.09 2.72 23.78
CA ASP A 103 1.89 2.48 22.96
C ASP A 103 1.95 1.15 22.20
N ALA A 104 3.17 0.65 21.93
CA ALA A 104 3.41 -0.67 21.35
C ALA A 104 3.36 -1.79 22.39
N ALA A 105 3.81 -1.51 23.62
CA ALA A 105 3.76 -2.43 24.74
C ALA A 105 2.35 -2.63 25.34
N ALA A 106 1.37 -1.82 24.92
CA ALA A 106 -0.02 -1.97 25.36
C ALA A 106 -0.59 -3.34 24.95
N PRO A 107 -1.23 -4.09 25.87
CA PRO A 107 -1.77 -5.41 25.54
C PRO A 107 -2.93 -5.30 24.54
N ARG A 108 -3.01 -6.28 23.64
CA ARG A 108 -4.13 -6.43 22.70
C ARG A 108 -5.45 -6.47 23.47
N GLN A 109 -6.46 -5.73 23.00
CA GLN A 109 -7.80 -5.80 23.58
C GLN A 109 -8.38 -7.20 23.38
N PRO A 110 -8.91 -7.85 24.43
CA PRO A 110 -9.40 -9.21 24.30
C PRO A 110 -10.67 -9.24 23.45
N ILE A 111 -10.64 -10.06 22.39
CA ILE A 111 -11.83 -10.33 21.59
C ILE A 111 -12.83 -11.09 22.47
N ARG A 112 -14.04 -10.51 22.61
CA ARG A 112 -15.09 -11.12 23.42
C ARG A 112 -15.70 -12.28 22.65
N THR A 113 -15.55 -13.49 23.18
CA THR A 113 -16.14 -14.69 22.59
C THR A 113 -17.23 -15.28 23.47
N LEU A 114 -18.26 -15.88 22.88
CA LEU A 114 -19.24 -16.66 23.60
C LEU A 114 -18.59 -17.91 24.20
N SER A 115 -19.03 -18.29 25.41
CA SER A 115 -18.57 -19.50 26.08
C SER A 115 -18.94 -20.75 25.28
N ARG A 116 -18.09 -21.80 25.34
CA ARG A 116 -18.27 -23.03 24.55
C ARG A 116 -19.66 -23.66 24.72
N ALA A 117 -20.22 -23.62 25.93
CA ALA A 117 -21.55 -24.17 26.23
C ALA A 117 -22.67 -23.44 25.49
N ARG A 118 -22.54 -22.12 25.30
CA ARG A 118 -23.54 -21.27 24.61
C ARG A 118 -23.41 -21.26 23.10
N ARG A 119 -22.37 -21.88 22.52
CA ARG A 119 -22.20 -21.98 21.07
C ARG A 119 -23.05 -23.09 20.44
N LYS A 120 -23.71 -23.92 21.26
CA LYS A 120 -24.53 -25.04 20.78
C LYS A 120 -26.00 -24.63 20.77
N GLY A 121 -26.68 -24.87 19.65
CA GLY A 121 -28.13 -24.74 19.54
C GLY A 121 -28.66 -23.31 19.35
N ASN A 122 -27.80 -22.35 19.01
CA ASN A 122 -28.23 -21.02 18.59
C ASN A 122 -27.39 -20.53 17.40
N PHE A 123 -27.82 -19.42 16.80
CA PHE A 123 -27.11 -18.71 15.74
C PHE A 123 -26.55 -17.38 16.27
N GLU A 124 -26.31 -17.28 17.58
CA GLU A 124 -25.72 -16.06 18.16
C GLU A 124 -24.26 -15.90 17.72
N GLU A 125 -23.85 -14.66 17.49
CA GLU A 125 -22.49 -14.33 17.09
C GLU A 125 -21.46 -14.83 18.13
N ILE A 126 -20.60 -15.75 17.70
CA ILE A 126 -19.61 -16.40 18.57
C ILE A 126 -18.49 -15.44 18.95
N VAL A 127 -18.05 -14.62 18.00
CA VAL A 127 -16.96 -13.66 18.14
C VAL A 127 -17.58 -12.28 18.06
N LYS A 128 -17.76 -11.63 19.21
CA LYS A 128 -18.41 -10.33 19.27
C LYS A 128 -17.45 -9.25 18.80
N SER A 129 -17.97 -8.27 18.06
CA SER A 129 -17.23 -7.07 17.69
C SER A 129 -16.76 -6.29 18.92
N TYR A 130 -15.70 -5.49 18.76
CA TYR A 130 -15.27 -4.59 19.81
C TYR A 130 -16.36 -3.55 20.12
N SER A 131 -16.43 -3.15 21.40
CA SER A 131 -17.14 -1.93 21.76
C SER A 131 -16.41 -0.73 21.15
N ARG A 132 -17.10 0.41 20.97
CA ARG A 132 -16.45 1.63 20.44
C ARG A 132 -15.17 1.99 21.20
N GLN A 133 -15.19 1.89 22.52
CA GLN A 133 -14.03 2.18 23.36
C GLN A 133 -12.89 1.16 23.16
N ALA A 134 -13.20 -0.14 23.10
CA ALA A 134 -12.21 -1.17 22.86
C ALA A 134 -11.62 -1.08 21.44
N ALA A 135 -12.45 -0.75 20.44
CA ALA A 135 -12.01 -0.52 19.07
C ALA A 135 -11.07 0.69 19.00
N CYS A 136 -11.41 1.80 19.66
CA CYS A 136 -10.53 2.97 19.74
C CYS A 136 -9.22 2.66 20.47
N ALA A 137 -9.24 1.84 21.52
CA ALA A 137 -8.04 1.43 22.24
C ALA A 137 -7.14 0.52 21.39
N GLU A 138 -7.71 -0.47 20.70
CA GLU A 138 -6.95 -1.36 19.80
C GLU A 138 -6.41 -0.58 18.59
N ALA A 139 -7.17 0.36 18.03
CA ALA A 139 -6.72 1.20 16.91
C ALA A 139 -5.61 2.19 17.30
N ARG A 140 -5.50 2.55 18.58
CA ARG A 140 -4.40 3.38 19.10
C ARG A 140 -3.16 2.56 19.43
N ARG A 141 -3.29 1.22 19.55
CA ARG A 141 -2.15 0.34 19.76
C ARG A 141 -1.27 0.36 18.52
N CYS A 142 0.03 0.56 18.71
CA CYS A 142 0.98 0.56 17.61
C CYS A 142 1.10 -0.84 17.00
N LEU A 143 0.96 -0.96 15.68
CA LEU A 143 1.16 -2.21 14.92
C LEU A 143 2.57 -2.27 14.30
N ARG A 144 3.59 -1.70 14.94
CA ARG A 144 4.98 -1.74 14.46
C ARG A 144 5.34 -3.18 14.07
N CYS A 145 5.59 -3.38 12.77
CA CYS A 145 5.89 -4.70 12.19
C CYS A 145 7.19 -5.29 12.75
N ASP A 146 8.05 -4.46 13.34
CA ASP A 146 9.31 -4.80 13.98
C ASP A 146 9.19 -5.37 15.41
N LEU A 147 7.97 -5.47 15.97
CA LEU A 147 7.69 -6.09 17.28
C LEU A 147 6.83 -7.37 17.20
N GLU A 148 6.45 -7.81 15.99
CA GLU A 148 5.88 -9.14 15.79
C GLU A 148 7.04 -10.15 15.61
N ILE A 149 7.49 -10.74 16.71
CA ILE A 149 8.37 -11.91 16.73
C ILE A 149 7.52 -13.17 16.83
#